data_AF-A0A8S0RJL7-F1
#
_entry.id   AF-A0A8S0RJL7-F1
#
_cell.length_a   1.000
_cell.length_b   1.000
_cell.length_c   1.000
_cell.angle_alpha   90.00
_cell.angle_beta   90.00
_cell.angle_gamma   90.00
#
_symmetry.space_group_name_H-M   'P 1'
#
loop_
_entity.id
_entity.type
_entity.pdbx_description
1 polymer ?
#
loop_
_entity_poly.entity_id
_entity_poly.type
_entity_poly.pdbx_seq_one_letter_code
_entity_poly.pdbx_strand_id
1 'polypeptide(L)'
;MDLLSKNFKNCFVKGLPNLKFEKDKICDACQFGKQVKSSFKPKIYTSTIKPLQLLHMDLFGPSRTASLGGKHYAFVIVYNFSRFTWVIFLSLKEEVLKTFKYFCKKVENEKGYSISTIRSDHSGEFDNVGFDDFCKEHGYEHNFSAPRTSQQNGVVERKNRTLQEMTRSMLNENNLPKFFWAEAINTACYIINRVFVSKRKTKTPYEL
;
A
#
# COMPACT_ATOMS: atom_id res chain seq x y z
N MET A 1 -14.29 6.89 39.28
CA MET A 1 -15.71 7.29 39.27
C MET A 1 -16.06 7.65 37.85
N ASP A 2 -17.07 7.00 37.26
CA ASP A 2 -17.49 7.27 35.89
C ASP A 2 -17.97 8.71 35.73
N LEU A 3 -17.61 9.36 34.62
CA LEU A 3 -17.92 10.78 34.33
C LEU A 3 -19.42 11.08 34.49
N LEU A 4 -20.27 10.13 34.08
CA LEU A 4 -21.73 10.21 34.21
C LEU A 4 -22.21 10.17 35.67
N SER A 5 -21.60 9.32 36.50
CA SER A 5 -21.90 9.26 37.95
C SER A 5 -21.52 10.56 38.68
N LYS A 6 -20.44 11.22 38.24
CA LYS A 6 -19.99 12.51 38.77
C LYS A 6 -20.93 13.65 38.35
N ASN A 7 -21.39 13.62 37.09
CA ASN A 7 -22.35 14.60 36.58
C ASN A 7 -23.72 14.50 37.24
N PHE A 8 -24.15 13.28 37.57
CA PHE A 8 -25.38 13.03 38.32
C PHE A 8 -25.27 13.49 39.78
N LYS A 9 -24.22 13.09 40.51
CA LYS A 9 -24.02 13.49 41.93
C LYS A 9 -23.97 15.00 42.12
N ASN A 10 -23.47 15.72 41.12
CA ASN A 10 -23.35 17.18 41.17
C ASN A 10 -24.53 17.90 40.48
N CYS A 11 -25.59 17.18 40.08
CA CYS A 11 -26.79 17.73 39.44
C CYS A 11 -26.52 18.64 38.22
N PHE A 12 -25.47 18.37 37.43
CA PHE A 12 -25.11 19.22 36.30
C PHE A 12 -26.10 19.12 35.11
N VAL A 13 -26.98 18.12 35.09
CA VAL A 13 -27.91 17.87 33.97
C VAL A 13 -29.30 17.49 34.52
N LYS A 14 -30.34 18.22 34.10
CA LYS A 14 -31.75 17.92 34.44
C LYS A 14 -32.32 16.87 33.47
N GLY A 15 -33.13 15.92 33.98
CA GLY A 15 -33.88 14.97 33.16
C GLY A 15 -33.22 13.60 32.92
N LEU A 16 -32.03 13.35 33.48
CA LEU A 16 -31.42 12.01 33.44
C LEU A 16 -32.16 11.06 34.41
N PRO A 17 -32.65 9.90 33.95
CA PRO A 17 -33.24 8.90 34.83
C PRO A 17 -32.18 8.31 35.78
N ASN A 18 -32.62 7.77 36.92
CA ASN A 18 -31.72 7.15 37.89
C ASN A 18 -31.14 5.85 37.33
N LEU A 19 -29.96 5.94 36.73
CA LEU A 19 -29.25 4.82 36.14
C LEU A 19 -28.35 4.16 37.18
N LYS A 20 -28.66 2.90 37.53
CA LYS A 20 -27.74 2.06 38.31
C LYS A 20 -26.65 1.53 37.39
N PHE A 21 -25.45 2.07 37.52
CA PHE A 21 -24.28 1.60 36.77
C PHE A 21 -23.60 0.47 37.53
N GLU A 22 -23.54 -0.70 36.91
CA GLU A 22 -22.67 -1.79 37.32
C GLU A 22 -21.30 -1.56 36.69
N LYS A 23 -20.30 -1.30 37.53
CA LYS A 23 -18.91 -1.16 37.08
C LYS A 23 -18.42 -2.51 36.57
N ASP A 24 -17.66 -2.50 35.48
CA ASP A 24 -17.02 -3.69 34.88
C ASP A 24 -18.01 -4.71 34.25
N LYS A 25 -19.27 -4.32 34.01
CA LYS A 25 -20.22 -5.11 33.22
C LYS A 25 -19.81 -5.14 31.75
N ILE A 26 -19.75 -6.33 31.17
CA ILE A 26 -19.59 -6.50 29.72
C ILE A 26 -20.89 -6.04 29.05
N CYS A 27 -20.80 -5.03 28.18
CA CYS A 27 -21.92 -4.52 27.41
C CYS A 27 -21.76 -4.95 25.95
N ASP A 28 -22.66 -5.80 25.47
CA ASP A 28 -22.64 -6.33 24.10
C ASP A 28 -22.65 -5.21 23.06
N ALA A 29 -23.50 -4.19 23.24
CA ALA A 29 -23.54 -3.04 22.33
C ALA A 29 -22.21 -2.26 22.30
N CYS A 30 -21.55 -2.11 23.44
CA CYS A 30 -20.21 -1.51 23.50
C CYS A 30 -19.15 -2.42 22.89
N GLN A 31 -19.26 -3.74 23.04
CA GLN A 31 -18.36 -4.70 22.40
C GLN A 31 -18.51 -4.65 20.89
N PHE A 32 -19.73 -4.72 20.35
CA PHE A 32 -19.97 -4.58 18.91
C PHE A 32 -19.50 -3.23 18.37
N GLY A 33 -19.76 -2.13 19.08
CA GLY A 33 -19.34 -0.78 18.68
C GLY A 33 -17.83 -0.54 18.76
N LYS A 34 -17.10 -1.29 19.59
CA LYS A 34 -15.65 -1.17 19.77
C LYS A 34 -14.86 -2.36 19.20
N GLN A 35 -15.54 -3.29 18.54
CA GLN A 35 -14.90 -4.47 17.98
C GLN A 35 -13.96 -4.05 16.85
N VAL A 36 -12.67 -4.22 17.06
CA VAL A 36 -11.64 -4.05 16.03
C VAL A 36 -11.31 -5.39 15.40
N LYS A 37 -11.02 -5.40 14.10
CA LYS A 37 -10.60 -6.61 13.37
C LYS A 37 -9.32 -7.14 14.03
N SER A 38 -9.29 -8.43 14.39
CA SER A 38 -8.12 -9.07 14.98
C SER A 38 -6.89 -8.92 14.08
N SER A 39 -5.73 -8.65 14.69
CA SER A 39 -4.45 -8.61 13.96
C SER A 39 -4.12 -10.00 13.40
N PHE A 40 -3.76 -10.07 12.13
CA PHE A 40 -3.32 -11.33 11.52
C PHE A 40 -1.94 -11.72 12.04
N LYS A 41 -1.71 -13.03 12.21
CA LYS A 41 -0.38 -13.55 12.58
C LYS A 41 0.65 -13.09 11.53
N PRO A 42 1.81 -12.57 11.94
CA PRO A 42 2.85 -12.18 10.99
C PRO A 42 3.32 -13.40 10.20
N LYS A 43 3.39 -13.30 8.86
CA LYS A 43 3.99 -14.37 8.05
C LYS A 43 5.47 -14.49 8.38
N ILE A 44 5.86 -15.62 8.98
CA ILE A 44 7.23 -15.90 9.45
C ILE A 44 8.18 -16.10 8.25
N TYR A 45 7.68 -16.69 7.15
CA TYR A 45 8.43 -16.94 5.92
C TYR A 45 8.04 -15.97 4.80
N THR A 46 9.02 -15.63 3.96
CA THR A 46 8.75 -14.96 2.67
C THR A 46 8.35 -16.05 1.70
N SER A 47 7.12 -16.03 1.16
CA SER A 47 6.58 -17.10 0.32
C SER A 47 7.28 -17.27 -1.04
N THR A 48 8.14 -16.33 -1.43
CA THR A 48 8.93 -16.41 -2.66
C THR A 48 10.32 -16.94 -2.39
N ILE A 49 10.68 -18.01 -3.10
CA ILE A 49 11.97 -18.69 -3.02
C ILE A 49 12.88 -18.26 -4.18
N LYS A 50 12.30 -17.81 -5.32
CA LYS A 50 13.05 -17.46 -6.53
C LYS A 50 13.01 -15.97 -6.92
N PRO A 51 14.06 -15.47 -7.60
CA PRO A 51 14.04 -14.27 -8.44
C PRO A 51 12.74 -14.12 -9.26
N LEU A 52 12.16 -12.91 -9.31
CA LEU A 52 10.95 -12.53 -10.07
C LEU A 52 9.68 -13.41 -9.94
N GLN A 53 9.60 -14.25 -8.90
CA GLN A 53 8.44 -15.13 -8.70
C GLN A 53 7.12 -14.39 -8.43
N LEU A 54 7.14 -13.25 -7.70
CA LEU A 54 5.93 -12.49 -7.39
C LEU A 54 6.20 -10.99 -7.41
N LEU A 55 5.44 -10.28 -8.24
CA LEU A 55 5.36 -8.81 -8.27
C LEU A 55 4.04 -8.36 -7.67
N HIS A 56 4.09 -7.40 -6.74
CA HIS A 56 2.90 -6.69 -6.29
C HIS A 56 2.78 -5.37 -7.04
N MET A 57 1.59 -5.04 -7.49
CA MET A 57 1.29 -3.86 -8.27
C MET A 57 0.17 -3.07 -7.61
N ASP A 58 0.27 -1.76 -7.71
CA ASP A 58 -0.77 -0.83 -7.29
C ASP A 58 -0.61 0.50 -8.03
N LEU A 59 -1.71 1.15 -8.33
CA LEU A 59 -1.74 2.47 -8.94
C LEU A 59 -2.37 3.43 -7.93
N PHE A 60 -1.67 4.50 -7.56
CA PHE A 60 -2.29 5.56 -6.76
C PHE A 60 -2.27 6.91 -7.45
N GLY A 61 -3.36 7.63 -7.26
CA GLY A 61 -3.68 8.88 -7.92
C GLY A 61 -5.20 9.00 -8.14
N PRO A 62 -5.66 10.03 -8.85
CA PRO A 62 -4.86 11.15 -9.36
C PRO A 62 -4.37 12.07 -8.24
N SER A 63 -3.15 12.58 -8.37
CA SER A 63 -2.68 13.72 -7.57
C SER A 63 -3.47 14.96 -7.95
N ARG A 64 -3.84 15.77 -6.95
CA ARG A 64 -4.56 17.05 -7.15
C ARG A 64 -3.74 18.06 -7.96
N THR A 65 -2.41 17.95 -7.92
CA THR A 65 -1.49 18.83 -8.63
C THR A 65 -0.71 17.97 -9.61
N ALA A 66 -0.69 18.37 -10.88
CA ALA A 66 0.17 17.74 -11.87
C ALA A 66 1.64 17.83 -11.43
N SER A 67 2.43 16.81 -11.72
CA SER A 67 3.88 16.93 -11.53
C SER A 67 4.49 17.92 -12.53
N LEU A 68 5.76 18.26 -12.35
CA LEU A 68 6.51 19.09 -13.31
C LEU A 68 6.43 18.56 -14.75
N GLY A 69 6.41 17.23 -14.91
CA GLY A 69 6.26 16.54 -16.20
C GLY A 69 4.81 16.23 -16.62
N GLY A 70 3.79 16.84 -16.00
CA GLY A 70 2.39 16.63 -16.35
C GLY A 70 1.85 15.24 -15.99
N LYS A 71 2.43 14.59 -14.97
CA LYS A 71 1.99 13.27 -14.48
C LYS A 71 0.97 13.45 -13.35
N HIS A 72 0.02 12.52 -13.26
CA HIS A 72 -1.03 12.52 -12.24
C HIS A 72 -1.06 11.24 -11.40
N TYR A 73 -0.47 10.16 -11.89
CA TYR A 73 -0.52 8.84 -11.25
C TYR A 73 0.89 8.32 -10.98
N ALA A 74 1.02 7.54 -9.91
CA ALA A 74 2.22 6.77 -9.61
C ALA A 74 1.86 5.29 -9.63
N PHE A 75 2.41 4.57 -10.60
CA PHE A 75 2.31 3.13 -10.70
C PHE A 75 3.48 2.50 -9.95
N VAL A 76 3.16 1.74 -8.90
CA VAL A 76 4.16 1.15 -8.00
C VAL A 76 4.19 -0.35 -8.16
N ILE A 77 5.39 -0.86 -8.39
CA ILE A 77 5.67 -2.29 -8.51
C ILE A 77 6.65 -2.68 -7.42
N VAL A 78 6.30 -3.66 -6.60
CA VAL A 78 7.14 -4.16 -5.51
C VAL A 78 7.50 -5.60 -5.75
N TYR A 79 8.79 -5.87 -5.84
CA TYR A 79 9.29 -7.23 -5.93
C TYR A 79 9.27 -7.91 -4.56
N ASN A 80 8.52 -9.02 -4.42
CA ASN A 80 8.24 -9.60 -3.10
C ASN A 80 9.49 -10.15 -2.37
N PHE A 81 10.51 -10.61 -3.11
CA PHE A 81 11.69 -11.24 -2.52
C PHE A 81 12.65 -10.23 -1.88
N SER A 82 13.11 -9.22 -2.64
CA SER A 82 14.05 -8.20 -2.14
C SER A 82 13.35 -7.00 -1.52
N ARG A 83 12.04 -6.83 -1.76
CA ARG A 83 11.28 -5.60 -1.47
C ARG A 83 11.72 -4.40 -2.29
N PHE A 84 12.48 -4.65 -3.37
CA PHE A 84 12.82 -3.64 -4.34
C PHE A 84 11.55 -3.06 -4.92
N THR A 85 11.50 -1.74 -5.01
CA THR A 85 10.33 -1.00 -5.45
C THR A 85 10.68 -0.22 -6.71
N TRP A 86 9.85 -0.31 -7.72
CA TRP A 86 9.87 0.60 -8.86
C TRP A 86 8.67 1.51 -8.79
N VAL A 87 8.85 2.75 -9.19
CA VAL A 87 7.77 3.72 -9.35
C VAL A 87 7.85 4.27 -10.77
N ILE A 88 6.71 4.29 -11.45
CA ILE A 88 6.57 4.80 -12.81
C ILE A 88 5.45 5.84 -12.80
N PHE A 89 5.69 7.02 -13.37
CA PHE A 89 4.72 8.12 -13.34
C PHE A 89 3.94 8.20 -14.65
N LEU A 90 2.61 8.24 -14.55
CA LEU A 90 1.69 8.21 -15.70
C LEU A 90 0.84 9.48 -15.75
N SER A 91 0.49 9.92 -16.96
CA SER A 91 -0.43 11.04 -17.14
C SER A 91 -1.88 10.56 -17.01
N LEU A 92 -2.17 9.40 -17.62
CA LEU A 92 -3.47 8.75 -17.60
C LEU A 92 -3.37 7.33 -17.03
N LYS A 93 -4.47 6.83 -16.46
CA LYS A 93 -4.54 5.46 -15.90
C LYS A 93 -4.52 4.38 -16.99
N GLU A 94 -4.98 4.72 -18.19
CA GLU A 94 -5.02 3.83 -19.36
C GLU A 94 -3.61 3.48 -19.88
N GLU A 95 -2.59 4.25 -19.48
CA GLU A 95 -1.18 3.99 -19.83
C GLU A 95 -0.58 2.80 -19.07
N VAL A 96 -1.26 2.28 -18.03
CA VAL A 96 -0.74 1.23 -17.15
C VAL A 96 -0.33 -0.01 -17.93
N LEU A 97 -1.22 -0.59 -18.73
CA LEU A 97 -0.93 -1.83 -19.47
C LEU A 97 0.26 -1.64 -20.41
N LYS A 98 0.24 -0.60 -21.25
CA LYS A 98 1.34 -0.29 -22.19
C LYS A 98 2.68 -0.17 -21.46
N THR A 99 2.68 0.53 -20.34
CA THR A 99 3.90 0.77 -19.56
C THR A 99 4.37 -0.49 -18.84
N PHE A 100 3.44 -1.31 -18.38
CA PHE A 100 3.72 -2.59 -17.75
C PHE A 100 4.34 -3.59 -18.75
N LYS A 101 3.84 -3.66 -19.99
CA LYS A 101 4.46 -4.50 -21.05
C LYS A 101 5.94 -4.15 -21.25
N TYR A 102 6.25 -2.86 -21.34
CA TYR A 102 7.64 -2.40 -21.46
C TYR A 102 8.47 -2.73 -20.22
N PHE A 103 7.89 -2.54 -19.03
CA PHE A 103 8.54 -2.86 -17.77
C PHE A 103 8.89 -4.35 -17.66
N CYS A 104 7.97 -5.27 -17.99
CA CYS A 104 8.23 -6.71 -17.96
C CYS A 104 9.42 -7.09 -18.84
N LYS A 105 9.40 -6.68 -20.11
CA LYS A 105 10.50 -6.95 -21.04
C LYS A 105 11.84 -6.42 -20.53
N LYS A 106 11.85 -5.21 -19.96
CA LYS A 106 13.06 -4.61 -19.40
C LYS A 106 13.58 -5.41 -18.20
N VAL A 107 12.73 -5.71 -17.21
CA VAL A 107 13.17 -6.35 -15.96
C VAL A 107 13.57 -7.81 -16.17
N GLU A 108 12.88 -8.53 -17.05
CA GLU A 108 13.23 -9.91 -17.40
C GLU A 108 14.59 -9.95 -18.11
N ASN A 109 14.86 -9.03 -19.03
CA ASN A 109 16.16 -8.90 -19.68
C ASN A 109 17.29 -8.50 -18.70
N GLU A 110 17.03 -7.56 -17.79
CA GLU A 110 18.02 -7.11 -16.81
C GLU A 110 18.36 -8.17 -15.77
N LYS A 111 17.38 -8.99 -15.38
CA LYS A 111 17.54 -9.99 -14.31
C LYS A 111 17.81 -11.40 -14.82
N GLY A 112 17.50 -11.70 -16.08
CA GLY A 112 17.65 -13.03 -16.66
C GLY A 112 16.63 -14.06 -16.13
N TYR A 113 15.53 -13.59 -15.53
CA TYR A 113 14.46 -14.45 -15.01
C TYR A 113 13.11 -13.99 -15.54
N SER A 114 12.24 -14.93 -15.87
CA SER A 114 10.84 -14.63 -16.25
C SER A 114 9.99 -14.34 -15.02
N ILE A 115 9.04 -13.42 -15.17
CA ILE A 115 8.02 -13.15 -14.15
C ILE A 115 7.09 -14.36 -14.07
N SER A 116 6.82 -14.88 -12.87
CA SER A 116 5.91 -16.02 -12.71
C SER A 116 4.49 -15.57 -12.35
N THR A 117 4.37 -14.73 -11.33
CA THR A 117 3.09 -14.33 -10.77
C THR A 117 3.05 -12.82 -10.57
N ILE A 118 1.93 -12.22 -10.90
CA ILE A 118 1.64 -10.82 -10.67
C ILE A 118 0.46 -10.72 -9.72
N ARG A 119 0.48 -9.73 -8.82
CA ARG A 119 -0.61 -9.47 -7.90
C ARG A 119 -1.03 -8.01 -7.91
N SER A 120 -2.32 -7.77 -8.12
CA SER A 120 -2.94 -6.44 -8.07
C SER A 120 -4.23 -6.49 -7.25
N ASP A 121 -4.87 -5.34 -7.07
CA ASP A 121 -6.27 -5.26 -6.70
C ASP A 121 -7.18 -5.40 -7.94
N HIS A 122 -8.50 -5.40 -7.70
CA HIS A 122 -9.55 -5.48 -8.73
C HIS A 122 -9.86 -4.10 -9.36
N SER A 123 -8.87 -3.22 -9.45
CA SER A 123 -9.06 -1.92 -10.11
C SER A 123 -9.10 -2.11 -11.63
N GLY A 124 -9.86 -1.26 -12.34
CA GLY A 124 -10.17 -1.46 -13.76
C GLY A 124 -8.95 -1.39 -14.69
N GLU A 125 -7.87 -0.75 -14.24
CA GLU A 125 -6.57 -0.72 -14.93
C GLU A 125 -5.87 -2.08 -14.97
N PHE A 126 -6.16 -2.97 -14.02
CA PHE A 126 -5.59 -4.32 -13.95
C PHE A 126 -6.62 -5.41 -14.28
N ASP A 127 -7.88 -5.20 -13.91
CA ASP A 127 -8.98 -6.14 -14.16
C ASP A 127 -9.68 -5.80 -15.49
N ASN A 128 -9.00 -6.10 -16.59
CA ASN A 128 -9.55 -5.95 -17.95
C ASN A 128 -9.01 -7.02 -18.90
N VAL A 129 -9.75 -7.23 -20.00
CA VAL A 129 -9.44 -8.25 -21.02
C VAL A 129 -8.04 -8.09 -21.59
N GLY A 130 -7.60 -6.85 -21.85
CA GLY A 130 -6.28 -6.60 -22.41
C GLY A 130 -5.12 -6.98 -21.47
N PHE A 131 -5.33 -6.86 -20.16
CA PHE A 131 -4.36 -7.29 -19.15
C PHE A 131 -4.35 -8.81 -19.00
N ASP A 132 -5.52 -9.44 -18.99
CA ASP A 132 -5.68 -10.90 -18.93
C ASP A 132 -5.06 -11.59 -20.16
N ASP A 133 -5.34 -11.08 -21.37
CA ASP A 133 -4.75 -11.58 -22.61
C ASP A 133 -3.23 -11.47 -22.61
N PHE A 134 -2.70 -10.34 -22.13
CA PHE A 134 -1.25 -10.15 -22.00
C PHE A 134 -0.62 -11.14 -21.01
N CYS A 135 -1.25 -11.36 -19.85
CA CYS A 135 -0.80 -12.34 -18.87
C CYS A 135 -0.81 -13.75 -19.46
N LYS A 136 -1.87 -14.14 -20.18
CA LYS A 136 -1.97 -15.44 -20.85
C LYS A 136 -0.90 -15.64 -21.91
N GLU A 137 -0.65 -14.62 -22.75
CA GLU A 137 0.36 -14.64 -23.80
C GLU A 137 1.77 -14.90 -23.24
N HIS A 138 2.08 -14.32 -22.07
CA HIS A 138 3.40 -14.43 -21.44
C HIS A 138 3.49 -15.54 -20.38
N GLY A 139 2.38 -16.24 -20.11
CA GLY A 139 2.31 -17.29 -19.09
C GLY A 139 2.38 -16.76 -17.65
N TYR A 140 2.00 -15.50 -17.42
CA TYR A 140 1.96 -14.91 -16.09
C TYR A 140 0.69 -15.31 -15.35
N GLU A 141 0.83 -15.77 -14.11
CA GLU A 141 -0.32 -15.99 -13.23
C GLU A 141 -0.75 -14.65 -12.60
N HIS A 142 -1.95 -14.17 -12.95
CA HIS A 142 -2.49 -12.94 -12.38
C HIS A 142 -3.39 -13.24 -11.18
N ASN A 143 -2.91 -12.86 -10.00
CA ASN A 143 -3.61 -13.05 -8.73
C ASN A 143 -4.23 -11.74 -8.24
N PHE A 144 -5.53 -11.73 -8.00
CA PHE A 144 -6.18 -10.58 -7.37
C PHE A 144 -6.18 -10.70 -5.85
N SER A 145 -5.96 -9.58 -5.15
CA SER A 145 -6.20 -9.51 -3.72
C SER A 145 -7.70 -9.50 -3.44
N ALA A 146 -8.15 -10.38 -2.54
CA ALA A 146 -9.56 -10.49 -2.22
C ALA A 146 -10.13 -9.14 -1.69
N PRO A 147 -11.34 -8.75 -2.13
CA PRO A 147 -12.00 -7.51 -1.69
C PRO A 147 -12.06 -7.42 -0.16
N ARG A 148 -11.77 -6.23 0.41
CA ARG A 148 -11.76 -5.97 1.87
C ARG A 148 -10.69 -6.74 2.68
N THR A 149 -9.73 -7.35 1.99
CA THR A 149 -8.51 -7.96 2.58
C THR A 149 -7.26 -7.26 2.05
N SER A 150 -7.18 -5.96 2.31
CA SER A 150 -6.04 -5.08 1.98
C SER A 150 -4.69 -5.69 2.36
N GLN A 151 -4.64 -6.48 3.44
CA GLN A 151 -3.44 -7.21 3.88
C GLN A 151 -2.85 -8.17 2.83
N GLN A 152 -3.63 -8.70 1.87
CA GLN A 152 -3.12 -9.56 0.78
C GLN A 152 -2.30 -8.79 -0.26
N ASN A 153 -2.65 -7.53 -0.53
CA ASN A 153 -1.79 -6.59 -1.26
C ASN A 153 -1.02 -5.64 -0.33
N GLY A 154 -1.05 -5.91 0.99
CA GLY A 154 -0.52 -5.03 2.01
C GLY A 154 0.99 -4.78 1.89
N VAL A 155 1.70 -5.56 1.07
CA VAL A 155 3.11 -5.30 0.75
C VAL A 155 3.27 -4.00 -0.04
N VAL A 156 2.52 -3.83 -1.14
CA VAL A 156 2.59 -2.61 -1.96
C VAL A 156 1.84 -1.48 -1.28
N GLU A 157 0.71 -1.73 -0.62
CA GLU A 157 0.00 -0.67 0.11
C GLU A 157 0.86 -0.04 1.22
N ARG A 158 1.57 -0.87 2.02
CA ARG A 158 2.50 -0.35 3.03
C ARG A 158 3.64 0.44 2.39
N LYS A 159 4.12 -0.02 1.24
CA LYS A 159 5.17 0.69 0.49
C LYS A 159 4.67 2.04 -0.02
N ASN A 160 3.46 2.08 -0.58
CA ASN A 160 2.81 3.30 -1.06
C ASN A 160 2.63 4.31 0.07
N ARG A 161 2.18 3.86 1.25
CA ARG A 161 2.11 4.72 2.44
C ARG A 161 3.49 5.29 2.81
N THR A 162 4.53 4.47 2.87
CA THR A 162 5.90 4.95 3.17
C THR A 162 6.40 5.95 2.12
N LEU A 163 6.17 5.69 0.82
CA LEU A 163 6.54 6.62 -0.25
C LEU A 163 5.83 7.97 -0.10
N GLN A 164 4.51 7.95 0.18
CA GLN A 164 3.73 9.16 0.37
C GLN A 164 4.13 9.94 1.62
N GLU A 165 4.40 9.26 2.74
CA GLU A 165 4.87 9.88 3.98
C GLU A 165 6.23 10.55 3.77
N MET A 166 7.21 9.85 3.20
CA MET A 166 8.52 10.42 2.88
C MET A 166 8.42 11.62 1.93
N THR A 167 7.57 11.52 0.91
CA THR A 167 7.32 12.61 -0.04
C THR A 167 6.77 13.84 0.66
N ARG A 168 5.75 13.69 1.50
CA ARG A 168 5.17 14.79 2.27
C ARG A 168 6.21 15.43 3.19
N SER A 169 7.01 14.63 3.88
CA SER A 169 8.08 15.13 4.75
C SER A 169 9.13 15.93 3.98
N MET A 170 9.64 15.40 2.85
CA MET A 170 10.65 16.09 2.03
C MET A 170 10.15 17.42 1.47
N LEU A 171 8.90 17.46 0.99
CA LEU A 171 8.32 18.68 0.46
C LEU A 171 8.05 19.72 1.56
N ASN A 172 7.51 19.29 2.70
CA ASN A 172 7.16 20.20 3.79
C ASN A 172 8.39 20.80 4.47
N GLU A 173 9.45 20.01 4.71
CA GLU A 173 10.67 20.47 5.37
C GLU A 173 11.32 21.64 4.63
N ASN A 174 11.31 21.60 3.29
CA ASN A 174 11.94 22.60 2.43
C ASN A 174 10.92 23.58 1.81
N ASN A 175 9.66 23.57 2.25
CA ASN A 175 8.57 24.36 1.68
C ASN A 175 8.47 24.27 0.15
N LEU A 176 8.75 23.09 -0.41
CA LEU A 176 8.76 22.89 -1.85
C LEU A 176 7.33 22.86 -2.40
N PRO A 177 7.11 23.44 -3.61
CA PRO A 177 5.83 23.36 -4.28
C PRO A 177 5.36 21.92 -4.52
N LYS A 178 4.04 21.71 -4.44
CA LYS A 178 3.43 20.37 -4.59
C LYS A 178 3.63 19.75 -5.97
N PHE A 179 3.93 20.52 -7.01
CA PHE A 179 4.21 19.97 -8.34
C PHE A 179 5.53 19.18 -8.41
N PHE A 180 6.38 19.25 -7.38
CA PHE A 180 7.56 18.38 -7.24
C PHE A 180 7.26 16.99 -6.66
N TRP A 181 5.99 16.63 -6.50
CA TRP A 181 5.61 15.38 -5.84
C TRP A 181 6.19 14.14 -6.54
N ALA A 182 6.30 14.13 -7.87
CA ALA A 182 6.82 12.97 -8.59
C ALA A 182 8.32 12.81 -8.37
N GLU A 183 9.07 13.90 -8.41
CA GLU A 183 10.51 13.96 -8.14
C GLU A 183 10.80 13.54 -6.70
N ALA A 184 9.98 14.01 -5.75
CA ALA A 184 10.06 13.62 -4.36
C ALA A 184 9.73 12.12 -4.16
N ILE A 185 8.70 11.57 -4.79
CA ILE A 185 8.42 10.12 -4.74
C ILE A 185 9.57 9.31 -5.34
N ASN A 186 10.13 9.75 -6.48
CA ASN A 186 11.25 9.09 -7.12
C ASN A 186 12.47 9.03 -6.18
N THR A 187 12.74 10.16 -5.51
CA THR A 187 13.81 10.28 -4.51
C THR A 187 13.54 9.37 -3.30
N ALA A 188 12.31 9.35 -2.79
CA ALA A 188 11.93 8.44 -1.71
C ALA A 188 12.16 6.98 -2.10
N CYS A 189 11.76 6.58 -3.31
CA CYS A 189 11.95 5.24 -3.83
C CYS A 189 13.44 4.87 -3.93
N TYR A 190 14.27 5.78 -4.45
CA TYR A 190 15.71 5.62 -4.53
C TYR A 190 16.34 5.37 -3.15
N ILE A 191 16.00 6.21 -2.16
CA ILE A 191 16.46 6.06 -0.77
C ILE A 191 15.99 4.72 -0.20
N ILE A 192 14.73 4.36 -0.39
CA ILE A 192 14.16 3.15 0.20
C ILE A 192 14.89 1.89 -0.27
N ASN A 193 15.24 1.83 -1.56
CA ASN A 193 15.90 0.66 -2.13
C ASN A 193 17.36 0.51 -1.66
N ARG A 194 18.00 1.58 -1.20
CA ARG A 194 19.45 1.61 -0.92
C ARG A 194 19.82 1.85 0.54
N VAL A 195 18.89 2.30 1.37
CA VAL A 195 19.18 2.65 2.78
C VAL A 195 18.49 1.70 3.75
N PHE A 196 17.24 1.29 3.49
CA PHE A 196 16.53 0.42 4.43
C PHE A 196 16.99 -1.02 4.31
N VAL A 197 17.59 -1.53 5.38
CA VAL A 197 18.02 -2.92 5.46
C VAL A 197 16.84 -3.82 5.79
N SER A 198 16.70 -4.91 5.03
CA SER A 198 15.75 -5.97 5.36
C SER A 198 16.15 -6.64 6.66
N LYS A 199 15.32 -6.51 7.72
CA LYS A 199 15.55 -7.16 9.02
C LYS A 199 15.83 -8.66 8.94
N ARG A 200 15.35 -9.34 7.89
CA ARG A 200 15.52 -10.78 7.69
C ARG A 200 16.78 -11.17 6.93
N LYS A 201 17.25 -10.30 6.04
CA LYS A 201 18.32 -10.62 5.08
C LYS A 201 19.60 -9.79 5.29
N THR A 202 19.57 -8.85 6.23
CA THR A 202 20.67 -7.94 6.60
C THR A 202 21.32 -7.19 5.44
N LYS A 203 20.60 -7.11 4.30
CA LYS A 203 20.97 -6.40 3.08
C LYS A 203 19.85 -5.45 2.67
N THR A 204 20.21 -4.43 1.91
CA THR A 204 19.26 -3.50 1.29
C THR A 204 18.56 -4.18 0.10
N PRO A 205 17.37 -3.71 -0.31
CA PRO A 205 16.70 -4.22 -1.50
C PRO A 205 17.55 -4.18 -2.77
N TYR A 206 18.46 -3.20 -2.89
CA TYR A 206 19.35 -3.03 -4.03
C TYR A 206 20.46 -4.10 -4.09
N GLU A 207 20.96 -4.55 -2.95
CA GLU A 207 22.00 -5.58 -2.85
C GLU A 207 21.48 -7.02 -3.02
N LEU A 208 20.15 -7.19 -3.06
CA LEU A 208 19.45 -8.47 -3.12
C LEU A 208 18.86 -8.75 -4.51
#